data_AF-R7SN41-F1
#
_entry.id   AF-R7SN41-F1
#
_cell.length_a   1.000
_cell.length_b   1.000
_cell.length_c   1.000
_cell.angle_alpha   90.00
_cell.angle_beta   90.00
_cell.angle_gamma   90.00
#
_symmetry.space_group_name_H-M   'P 1'
#
loop_
_entity.id
_entity.type
_entity.pdbx_description
1 polymer ?
#
loop_
_entity_poly.entity_id
_entity_poly.type
_entity_poly.pdbx_seq_one_letter_code
_entity_poly.pdbx_strand_id
1 'polypeptide(L)'
;MLCPQPAYHPEGSARASQYLINVRYVSCSSDGHRHRLSETGQPEHASSSPTIDPQLLEEDTELETSSPVHSAPIALARGHRNPLYAARGGLAHRNPGRNVATENNKVDDAPYAPDPLAVKDESDPLSLLKTRHEDLDLVQRQARRIVLNIVGQQFRLVTGVSKHDKWPKWGQQMPGMAVNFEARVDESVNPDLLVRVAEVSMQQLKNHSVIHATWMNAPNVKLTYSLLRECAKTSFRGFRAAYNSQVDQEKARQRKKNERASRWQNRRNKKSDNLYSVAPRYLELHGVDPGHLVTADLMSDEASGPEDDSNEDAVTEWRRQMAEKAGITGKSDSQLAKLSFFEVIRPNWRSNELTKIHRELAEIHNSSLHPKSLRMMVERVRDTGRSSDKIPGYAPFNFGVNIEWYERMKETDSRFLGDWMKHPDPPGFGENTTPTDDGTGDPSAT
;
A
#
# COMPACT_ATOMS: atom_id res chain seq x y z
N MET A 1 46.45 40.20 29.36
CA MET A 1 45.78 40.70 28.14
C MET A 1 45.30 39.50 27.37
N LEU A 2 44.00 39.26 27.45
CA LEU A 2 43.29 38.07 26.97
C LEU A 2 42.59 38.45 25.66
N CYS A 3 42.80 37.67 24.59
CA CYS A 3 41.92 37.68 23.42
C CYS A 3 41.17 36.34 23.40
N PRO A 4 39.82 36.34 23.35
CA PRO A 4 39.02 35.13 23.47
C PRO A 4 38.84 34.41 22.12
N GLN A 5 38.78 33.09 22.17
CA GLN A 5 38.33 32.25 21.05
C GLN A 5 36.79 32.26 20.93
N PRO A 6 36.23 32.18 19.71
CA PRO A 6 34.78 32.15 19.50
C PRO A 6 34.20 30.76 19.75
N ALA A 7 33.12 30.71 20.50
CA ALA A 7 32.29 29.54 20.73
C ALA A 7 31.45 29.21 19.48
N TYR A 8 31.54 27.97 19.02
CA TYR A 8 30.63 27.42 18.01
C TYR A 8 29.44 26.75 18.71
N HIS A 9 28.24 27.32 18.51
CA HIS A 9 26.97 26.70 18.83
C HIS A 9 26.46 25.89 17.63
N PRO A 10 26.10 24.61 17.79
CA PRO A 10 25.29 23.90 16.80
C PRO A 10 23.80 23.98 17.19
N GLU A 11 23.03 24.84 16.52
CA GLU A 11 21.57 24.78 16.58
C GLU A 11 21.06 23.58 15.76
N GLY A 12 20.58 22.56 16.48
CA GLY A 12 19.83 21.44 15.93
C GLY A 12 18.38 21.83 15.67
N SER A 13 17.99 21.88 14.39
CA SER A 13 16.59 22.00 13.97
C SER A 13 15.90 20.64 14.06
N ALA A 14 15.34 20.29 15.22
CA ALA A 14 14.42 19.17 15.38
C ALA A 14 13.01 19.57 14.92
N ARG A 15 12.57 19.06 13.76
CA ARG A 15 11.15 19.08 13.37
C ARG A 15 10.41 18.00 14.15
N ALA A 16 9.69 18.41 15.19
CA ALA A 16 8.71 17.57 15.87
C ALA A 16 7.48 17.38 14.96
N SER A 17 7.21 16.13 14.55
CA SER A 17 5.92 15.73 13.99
C SER A 17 4.92 15.60 15.13
N GLN A 18 4.04 16.58 15.27
CA GLN A 18 2.83 16.46 16.09
C GLN A 18 1.76 15.73 15.27
N TYR A 19 1.53 14.45 15.58
CA TYR A 19 0.29 13.76 15.21
C TYR A 19 -0.69 13.90 16.37
N LEU A 20 -1.61 14.85 16.27
CA LEU A 20 -2.80 14.93 17.12
C LEU A 20 -3.86 13.99 16.52
N ILE A 21 -4.13 12.88 17.20
CA ILE A 21 -5.30 12.04 16.95
C ILE A 21 -6.39 12.42 17.95
N ASN A 22 -7.50 12.94 17.44
CA ASN A 22 -8.73 13.18 18.19
C ASN A 22 -9.35 11.85 18.61
N VAL A 23 -9.23 11.49 19.88
CA VAL A 23 -10.00 10.40 20.50
C VAL A 23 -11.37 10.95 20.88
N ARG A 24 -12.42 10.56 20.15
CA ARG A 24 -13.81 10.79 20.56
C ARG A 24 -14.20 9.72 21.58
N TYR A 25 -14.39 10.14 22.83
CA TYR A 25 -15.10 9.36 23.84
C TYR A 25 -16.58 9.23 23.46
N VAL A 26 -17.06 8.00 23.28
CA VAL A 26 -18.49 7.70 23.26
C VAL A 26 -18.87 7.34 24.70
N SER A 27 -19.62 8.23 25.35
CA SER A 27 -20.22 7.98 26.66
C SER A 27 -21.45 7.10 26.49
N CYS A 28 -21.39 5.88 27.02
CA CYS A 28 -22.58 5.06 27.27
C CYS A 28 -23.23 5.54 28.57
N SER A 29 -24.39 6.19 28.46
CA SER A 29 -25.30 6.38 29.60
C SER A 29 -26.43 5.36 29.47
N SER A 30 -26.49 4.46 30.44
CA SER A 30 -27.64 3.62 30.75
C SER A 30 -28.73 4.47 31.41
N ASP A 31 -29.96 4.38 30.94
CA ASP A 31 -31.11 4.42 31.84
C ASP A 31 -32.29 3.70 31.19
N GLY A 32 -32.82 2.72 31.94
CA GLY A 32 -33.94 1.91 31.53
C GLY A 32 -35.26 2.55 31.90
N HIS A 33 -36.28 2.34 31.08
CA HIS A 33 -37.65 2.26 31.55
C HIS A 33 -38.47 1.29 30.69
N ARG A 34 -38.99 0.26 31.38
CA ARG A 34 -40.03 -0.65 30.87
C ARG A 34 -41.33 0.13 30.74
N HIS A 35 -41.97 0.07 29.58
CA HIS A 35 -43.43 0.02 29.53
C HIS A 35 -43.88 -0.86 28.35
N ARG A 36 -44.68 -1.86 28.73
CA ARG A 36 -45.38 -2.83 27.89
C ARG A 36 -46.74 -2.24 27.58
N LEU A 37 -47.11 -2.10 26.31
CA LEU A 37 -48.50 -2.11 25.84
C LEU A 37 -48.54 -2.56 24.37
N SER A 38 -49.44 -3.50 24.12
CA SER A 38 -49.76 -4.12 22.84
C SER A 38 -50.60 -3.17 22.00
N GLU A 39 -50.44 -3.16 20.67
CA GLU A 39 -51.54 -3.30 19.69
C GLU A 39 -51.06 -3.26 18.23
N THR A 40 -51.61 -4.22 17.49
CA THR A 40 -51.88 -4.34 16.05
C THR A 40 -51.56 -3.17 15.10
N GLY A 41 -50.91 -3.50 13.98
CA GLY A 41 -51.01 -2.72 12.74
C GLY A 41 -49.84 -2.95 11.78
N GLN A 42 -50.01 -3.86 10.81
CA GLN A 42 -49.22 -3.82 9.57
C GLN A 42 -49.46 -2.48 8.86
N PRO A 43 -48.43 -1.92 8.22
CA PRO A 43 -48.54 -1.77 6.77
C PRO A 43 -47.28 -2.18 6.03
N GLU A 44 -47.51 -2.71 4.84
CA GLU A 44 -46.53 -2.97 3.80
C GLU A 44 -45.85 -1.67 3.36
N HIS A 45 -44.53 -1.63 3.41
CA HIS A 45 -43.73 -0.67 2.67
C HIS A 45 -42.61 -1.40 1.94
N ALA A 46 -42.79 -1.49 0.62
CA ALA A 46 -41.74 -1.84 -0.32
C ALA A 46 -40.65 -0.75 -0.28
N SER A 47 -39.45 -1.14 0.13
CA SER A 47 -38.23 -0.34 0.00
C SER A 47 -37.23 -1.10 -0.85
N SER A 48 -37.29 -0.84 -2.15
CA SER A 48 -36.27 -1.21 -3.13
C SER A 48 -35.06 -0.26 -2.99
N SER A 49 -34.11 -0.63 -2.14
CA SER A 49 -32.74 -0.10 -2.21
C SER A 49 -31.84 -1.14 -2.87
N PRO A 50 -31.03 -0.77 -3.88
CA PRO A 50 -30.12 -1.71 -4.49
C PRO A 50 -28.96 -1.99 -3.54
N THR A 51 -28.91 -3.22 -3.03
CA THR A 51 -27.75 -3.78 -2.34
C THR A 51 -26.60 -3.85 -3.34
N ILE A 52 -25.61 -2.96 -3.19
CA ILE A 52 -24.34 -3.05 -3.90
C ILE A 52 -23.53 -4.15 -3.23
N ASP A 53 -23.30 -5.24 -3.96
CA ASP A 53 -22.48 -6.37 -3.54
C ASP A 53 -20.99 -5.95 -3.46
N PRO A 54 -20.33 -6.04 -2.29
CA PRO A 54 -18.91 -5.72 -2.15
C PRO A 54 -17.97 -6.79 -2.74
N GLN A 55 -18.48 -7.92 -3.25
CA GLN A 55 -17.63 -9.04 -3.72
C GLN A 55 -17.02 -8.90 -5.11
N LEU A 56 -17.27 -7.81 -5.85
CA LEU A 56 -16.65 -7.56 -7.18
C LEU A 56 -15.32 -6.78 -7.12
N LEU A 57 -14.70 -6.64 -5.94
CA LEU A 57 -13.51 -5.79 -5.75
C LEU A 57 -12.16 -6.52 -5.77
N GLU A 58 -12.11 -7.83 -6.01
CA GLU A 58 -10.84 -8.59 -6.11
C GLU A 58 -10.83 -9.62 -7.26
N GLU A 59 -11.14 -9.20 -8.49
CA GLU A 59 -10.71 -9.93 -9.69
C GLU A 59 -9.70 -9.09 -10.49
N ASP A 60 -8.42 -9.29 -10.18
CA ASP A 60 -7.36 -9.06 -11.16
C ASP A 60 -7.51 -10.14 -12.24
N THR A 61 -8.32 -9.86 -13.27
CA THR A 61 -8.40 -10.72 -14.46
C THR A 61 -7.15 -10.50 -15.31
N GLU A 62 -6.09 -11.25 -15.02
CA GLU A 62 -5.02 -11.50 -15.98
C GLU A 62 -5.59 -12.40 -17.08
N LEU A 63 -6.03 -11.78 -18.19
CA LEU A 63 -6.39 -12.48 -19.43
C LEU A 63 -5.10 -12.94 -20.13
N GLU A 64 -4.51 -14.02 -19.62
CA GLU A 64 -3.56 -14.85 -20.38
C GLU A 64 -4.34 -15.82 -21.27
N THR A 65 -4.52 -15.47 -22.54
CA THR A 65 -4.88 -16.45 -23.58
C THR A 65 -3.59 -17.01 -24.18
N SER A 66 -3.26 -18.24 -23.77
CA SER A 66 -2.25 -19.09 -24.41
C SER A 66 -2.95 -20.15 -25.27
N SER A 67 -2.76 -20.10 -26.59
CA SER A 67 -2.52 -21.27 -27.47
C SER A 67 -2.40 -20.85 -28.95
N PRO A 68 -1.67 -21.60 -29.78
CA PRO A 68 -0.92 -21.08 -30.92
C PRO A 68 -1.65 -21.26 -32.26
N VAL A 69 -1.52 -20.28 -33.16
CA VAL A 69 -1.84 -20.46 -34.58
C VAL A 69 -0.77 -19.77 -35.43
N HIS A 70 -0.26 -20.53 -36.40
CA HIS A 70 0.77 -20.17 -37.35
C HIS A 70 0.49 -18.87 -38.15
N SER A 71 1.53 -18.05 -38.20
CA SER A 71 2.00 -17.17 -39.29
C SER A 71 1.09 -16.86 -40.49
N ALA A 72 0.62 -15.61 -40.55
CA ALA A 72 0.65 -14.77 -41.76
C ALA A 72 0.59 -13.27 -41.36
N PRO A 73 1.36 -12.38 -42.02
CA PRO A 73 1.46 -10.98 -41.62
C PRO A 73 0.25 -10.17 -42.09
N ILE A 74 -0.59 -9.72 -41.15
CA ILE A 74 -1.62 -8.72 -41.44
C ILE A 74 -0.96 -7.35 -41.43
N ALA A 75 -0.83 -6.78 -42.63
CA ALA A 75 -0.40 -5.42 -42.87
C ALA A 75 -1.39 -4.43 -42.23
N LEU A 76 -0.97 -3.78 -41.13
CA LEU A 76 -1.68 -2.64 -40.58
C LEU A 76 -1.50 -1.43 -41.48
N ALA A 77 -2.63 -0.84 -41.84
CA ALA A 77 -2.78 0.32 -42.70
C ALA A 77 -1.86 1.48 -42.27
N ARG A 78 -0.87 1.75 -43.12
CA ARG A 78 -0.13 3.02 -43.13
C ARG A 78 -1.11 4.13 -43.52
N GLY A 79 -1.57 4.87 -42.52
CA GLY A 79 -2.16 6.19 -42.74
C GLY A 79 -1.11 7.12 -43.32
N HIS A 80 -1.19 7.35 -44.63
CA HIS A 80 -0.44 8.34 -45.37
C HIS A 80 -0.56 9.74 -44.72
N ARG A 81 0.55 10.25 -44.19
CA ARG A 81 0.88 11.68 -44.29
C ARG A 81 2.26 11.79 -44.96
N ASN A 82 2.28 12.58 -46.03
CA ASN A 82 3.39 12.78 -46.96
C ASN A 82 4.71 13.18 -46.24
N PRO A 83 5.84 12.49 -46.48
CA PRO A 83 7.16 12.94 -46.07
C PRO A 83 7.82 13.69 -47.23
N LEU A 84 7.43 14.95 -47.48
CA LEU A 84 8.05 15.78 -48.52
C LEU A 84 8.47 17.18 -48.05
N TYR A 85 8.84 17.33 -46.78
CA TYR A 85 9.56 18.53 -46.33
C TYR A 85 10.60 18.17 -45.26
N ALA A 86 11.69 17.55 -45.69
CA ALA A 86 12.90 17.43 -44.88
C ALA A 86 14.14 17.30 -45.77
N ALA A 87 14.43 18.33 -46.56
CA ALA A 87 15.79 18.61 -47.06
C ALA A 87 15.84 19.99 -47.72
N ARG A 88 16.19 21.03 -46.95
CA ARG A 88 17.09 22.11 -47.39
C ARG A 88 17.48 22.94 -46.18
N GLY A 89 18.80 23.08 -46.01
CA GLY A 89 19.42 23.77 -44.89
C GLY A 89 19.10 25.26 -44.83
N GLY A 90 19.26 25.79 -43.63
CA GLY A 90 19.21 27.22 -43.32
C GLY A 90 19.62 27.43 -41.88
N LEU A 91 20.87 27.85 -41.68
CA LEU A 91 21.35 28.44 -40.43
C LEU A 91 20.47 29.63 -40.02
N ALA A 92 20.47 29.90 -38.71
CA ALA A 92 19.93 31.07 -38.02
C ALA A 92 18.41 31.07 -37.74
N HIS A 93 18.02 30.84 -36.48
CA HIS A 93 17.61 31.90 -35.54
C HIS A 93 17.06 31.29 -34.24
N ARG A 94 17.21 32.08 -33.17
CA ARG A 94 16.82 31.81 -31.77
C ARG A 94 15.38 31.31 -31.60
N ASN A 95 15.21 30.38 -30.66
CA ASN A 95 13.98 29.93 -29.99
C ASN A 95 12.75 30.87 -30.11
N PRO A 96 11.67 30.40 -30.78
CA PRO A 96 10.30 30.76 -30.42
C PRO A 96 9.39 29.52 -30.21
N GLY A 97 9.96 28.32 -30.07
CA GLY A 97 9.22 27.05 -30.05
C GLY A 97 8.42 26.73 -28.78
N ARG A 98 8.28 27.66 -27.83
CA ARG A 98 7.59 27.40 -26.55
C ARG A 98 6.06 27.37 -26.69
N ASN A 99 5.49 27.91 -27.78
CA ASN A 99 4.04 28.12 -27.91
C ASN A 99 3.33 27.21 -28.93
N VAL A 100 4.06 26.54 -29.84
CA VAL A 100 3.42 25.84 -30.98
C VAL A 100 2.66 24.58 -30.55
N ALA A 101 3.13 23.86 -29.53
CA ALA A 101 2.41 22.70 -28.99
C ALA A 101 1.21 23.10 -28.08
N THR A 102 1.12 24.37 -27.68
CA THR A 102 0.05 24.84 -26.76
C THR A 102 -1.10 25.50 -27.52
N GLU A 103 -0.83 26.17 -28.65
CA GLU A 103 -1.84 26.95 -29.38
C GLU A 103 -2.75 26.12 -30.29
N ASN A 104 -2.29 24.97 -30.81
CA ASN A 104 -3.10 24.11 -31.70
C ASN A 104 -4.00 23.10 -30.99
N ASN A 105 -3.93 23.03 -29.66
CA ASN A 105 -4.70 22.10 -28.83
C ASN A 105 -5.67 22.84 -27.91
N LYS A 106 -6.50 23.75 -28.46
CA LYS A 106 -7.84 23.97 -27.91
C LYS A 106 -8.69 22.72 -28.19
N VAL A 107 -8.25 21.58 -27.67
CA VAL A 107 -9.09 20.41 -27.54
C VAL A 107 -10.21 20.86 -26.63
N ASP A 108 -11.44 20.66 -27.08
CA ASP A 108 -12.62 20.81 -26.25
C ASP A 108 -12.42 19.93 -25.01
N ASP A 109 -11.98 20.55 -23.91
CA ASP A 109 -11.65 19.88 -22.64
C ASP A 109 -12.91 19.66 -21.79
N ALA A 110 -14.08 19.67 -22.45
CA ALA A 110 -15.35 19.33 -21.85
C ALA A 110 -15.26 17.95 -21.16
N PRO A 111 -15.80 17.82 -19.94
CA PRO A 111 -15.87 16.53 -19.25
C PRO A 111 -16.60 15.49 -20.11
N TYR A 112 -15.96 14.35 -20.32
CA TYR A 112 -16.60 13.21 -20.97
C TYR A 112 -17.47 12.44 -19.98
N ALA A 113 -18.69 12.11 -20.41
CA ALA A 113 -19.59 11.17 -19.73
C ALA A 113 -20.22 10.22 -20.78
N PRO A 114 -20.23 8.90 -20.52
CA PRO A 114 -20.94 7.94 -21.37
C PRO A 114 -22.44 8.21 -21.48
N ASP A 115 -23.07 8.62 -20.38
CA ASP A 115 -24.48 9.04 -20.37
C ASP A 115 -24.59 10.54 -20.68
N PRO A 116 -25.23 10.96 -21.79
CA PRO A 116 -25.42 12.36 -22.13
C PRO A 116 -26.25 13.15 -21.10
N LEU A 117 -27.03 12.46 -20.25
CA LEU A 117 -27.85 13.08 -19.20
C LEU A 117 -27.10 13.20 -17.86
N ALA A 118 -25.89 12.66 -17.75
CA ALA A 118 -25.10 12.74 -16.52
C ALA A 118 -24.69 14.20 -16.24
N VAL A 119 -25.26 14.78 -15.21
CA VAL A 119 -24.93 16.14 -14.75
C VAL A 119 -23.61 16.11 -13.99
N LYS A 120 -22.63 16.91 -14.44
CA LYS A 120 -21.37 17.14 -13.73
C LYS A 120 -21.52 18.32 -12.78
N ASP A 121 -20.89 18.23 -11.62
CA ASP A 121 -20.83 19.36 -10.70
C ASP A 121 -19.90 20.48 -11.23
N GLU A 122 -19.67 21.53 -10.45
CA GLU A 122 -18.77 22.64 -10.83
C GLU A 122 -17.33 22.48 -10.28
N SER A 123 -16.97 21.30 -9.74
CA SER A 123 -15.65 21.07 -9.15
C SER A 123 -14.50 21.13 -10.18
N ASP A 124 -13.29 21.51 -9.76
CA ASP A 124 -12.11 21.43 -10.63
C ASP A 124 -11.86 19.94 -11.01
N PRO A 125 -11.74 19.56 -12.30
CA PRO A 125 -11.39 18.19 -12.70
C PRO A 125 -10.11 17.67 -12.02
N LEU A 126 -9.16 18.57 -11.72
CA LEU A 126 -7.90 18.22 -11.05
C LEU A 126 -8.06 17.98 -9.54
N SER A 127 -9.23 18.28 -8.96
CA SER A 127 -9.53 17.97 -7.55
C SER A 127 -9.34 16.49 -7.23
N LEU A 128 -9.62 15.61 -8.20
CA LEU A 128 -9.43 14.17 -8.10
C LEU A 128 -7.98 13.79 -7.76
N LEU A 129 -7.00 14.54 -8.28
CA LEU A 129 -5.57 14.31 -8.04
C LEU A 129 -5.01 15.10 -6.86
N LYS A 130 -5.50 16.32 -6.64
CA LYS A 130 -5.04 17.24 -5.59
C LYS A 130 -5.50 16.83 -4.20
N THR A 131 -6.67 16.22 -4.09
CA THR A 131 -7.26 15.78 -2.82
C THR A 131 -6.50 14.56 -2.26
N ARG A 132 -6.33 14.50 -0.93
CA ARG A 132 -5.71 13.36 -0.27
C ARG A 132 -6.59 12.13 -0.46
N HIS A 133 -5.97 10.95 -0.56
CA HIS A 133 -6.70 9.71 -0.83
C HIS A 133 -7.80 9.42 0.21
N GLU A 134 -7.54 9.74 1.48
CA GLU A 134 -8.48 9.55 2.60
C GLU A 134 -9.73 10.44 2.51
N ASP A 135 -9.60 11.63 1.92
CA ASP A 135 -10.68 12.61 1.80
C ASP A 135 -11.55 12.36 0.54
N LEU A 136 -11.10 11.50 -0.38
CA LEU A 136 -11.87 11.09 -1.55
C LEU A 136 -12.96 10.09 -1.16
N ASP A 137 -14.12 10.17 -1.80
CA ASP A 137 -15.15 9.13 -1.66
C ASP A 137 -14.77 7.82 -2.39
N LEU A 138 -15.58 6.77 -2.23
CA LEU A 138 -15.31 5.46 -2.82
C LEU A 138 -15.25 5.50 -4.36
N VAL A 139 -16.14 6.26 -5.00
CA VAL A 139 -16.26 6.36 -6.46
C VAL A 139 -15.07 7.12 -7.04
N GLN A 140 -14.67 8.22 -6.41
CA GLN A 140 -13.49 9.00 -6.76
C GLN A 140 -12.20 8.20 -6.56
N ARG A 141 -12.06 7.44 -5.47
CA ARG A 141 -10.91 6.54 -5.27
C ARG A 141 -10.84 5.50 -6.39
N GLN A 142 -11.96 4.89 -6.74
CA GLN A 142 -12.05 3.93 -7.84
C GLN A 142 -11.67 4.58 -9.17
N ALA A 143 -12.24 5.74 -9.50
CA ALA A 143 -11.94 6.49 -10.73
C ALA A 143 -10.45 6.84 -10.81
N ARG A 144 -9.88 7.44 -9.75
CA ARG A 144 -8.46 7.83 -9.68
C ARG A 144 -7.55 6.63 -9.90
N ARG A 145 -7.85 5.49 -9.26
CA ARG A 145 -7.08 4.24 -9.42
C ARG A 145 -7.10 3.75 -10.87
N ILE A 146 -8.30 3.66 -11.47
CA ILE A 146 -8.47 3.15 -12.84
C ILE A 146 -7.80 4.09 -13.86
N VAL A 147 -8.03 5.40 -13.75
CA VAL A 147 -7.45 6.40 -14.65
C VAL A 147 -5.93 6.39 -14.58
N LEU A 148 -5.33 6.38 -13.38
CA LEU A 148 -3.86 6.33 -13.25
C LEU A 148 -3.29 5.03 -13.82
N ASN A 149 -3.96 3.89 -13.63
CA ASN A 149 -3.53 2.61 -14.19
C ASN A 149 -3.53 2.66 -15.73
N ILE A 150 -4.65 3.04 -16.35
CA ILE A 150 -4.77 3.14 -17.80
C ILE A 150 -3.73 4.11 -18.37
N VAL A 151 -3.58 5.30 -17.77
CA VAL A 151 -2.58 6.28 -18.22
C VAL A 151 -1.15 5.72 -18.10
N GLY A 152 -0.83 4.99 -17.04
CA GLY A 152 0.46 4.32 -16.89
C GLY A 152 0.72 3.26 -17.96
N GLN A 153 -0.30 2.47 -18.30
CA GLN A 153 -0.23 1.47 -19.38
C GLN A 153 -0.04 2.13 -20.75
N GLN A 154 -0.84 3.16 -21.06
CA GLN A 154 -0.73 3.88 -22.34
C GLN A 154 0.59 4.63 -22.47
N PHE A 155 1.17 5.12 -21.37
CA PHE A 155 2.51 5.70 -21.38
C PHE A 155 3.56 4.70 -21.90
N ARG A 156 3.52 3.46 -21.39
CA ARG A 156 4.40 2.38 -21.84
C ARG A 156 4.14 1.97 -23.28
N LEU A 157 2.87 1.88 -23.68
CA LEU A 157 2.49 1.56 -25.05
C LEU A 157 3.00 2.62 -26.05
N VAL A 158 2.81 3.91 -25.75
CA VAL A 158 3.24 5.02 -26.62
C VAL A 158 4.77 5.10 -26.73
N THR A 159 5.49 4.81 -25.65
CA THR A 159 6.96 4.75 -25.65
C THR A 159 7.51 3.42 -26.21
N GLY A 160 6.66 2.40 -26.31
CA GLY A 160 7.03 1.04 -26.73
C GLY A 160 7.90 0.27 -25.73
N VAL A 161 7.94 0.68 -24.46
CA VAL A 161 8.76 0.04 -23.41
C VAL A 161 7.90 -0.86 -22.52
N SER A 162 8.12 -2.17 -22.56
CA SER A 162 7.33 -3.13 -21.78
C SER A 162 7.57 -2.98 -20.27
N LYS A 163 6.68 -3.57 -19.45
CA LYS A 163 6.78 -3.54 -17.97
C LYS A 163 8.11 -4.12 -17.46
N HIS A 164 8.66 -5.12 -18.15
CA HIS A 164 9.85 -5.86 -17.74
C HIS A 164 11.14 -5.28 -18.33
N ASP A 165 11.04 -4.44 -19.36
CA ASP A 165 12.20 -3.83 -19.99
C ASP A 165 12.78 -2.68 -19.15
N LYS A 166 14.09 -2.53 -19.24
CA LYS A 166 14.79 -1.34 -18.72
C LYS A 166 14.43 -0.15 -19.59
N TRP A 167 14.38 1.03 -18.97
CA TRP A 167 14.17 2.27 -19.70
C TRP A 167 15.46 2.61 -20.47
N PRO A 168 15.39 2.87 -21.79
CA PRO A 168 16.57 3.28 -22.55
C PRO A 168 17.16 4.57 -22.01
N LYS A 169 18.49 4.73 -22.12
CA LYS A 169 19.14 5.99 -21.75
C LYS A 169 18.77 7.09 -22.75
N TRP A 170 18.73 8.33 -22.29
CA TRP A 170 18.47 9.45 -23.19
C TRP A 170 19.50 9.49 -24.33
N GLY A 171 19.03 9.70 -25.57
CA GLY A 171 19.85 9.65 -26.78
C GLY A 171 20.01 8.27 -27.42
N GLN A 172 19.58 7.18 -26.76
CA GLN A 172 19.47 5.86 -27.39
C GLN A 172 18.18 5.75 -28.21
N GLN A 173 18.16 4.83 -29.17
CA GLN A 173 16.97 4.56 -29.98
C GLN A 173 15.82 4.06 -29.09
N MET A 174 14.71 4.79 -29.10
CA MET A 174 13.46 4.37 -28.44
C MET A 174 12.61 3.54 -29.40
N PRO A 175 11.88 2.50 -28.92
CA PRO A 175 10.98 1.72 -29.76
C PRO A 175 9.77 2.52 -30.26
N GLY A 176 9.28 3.46 -29.45
CA GLY A 176 8.16 4.36 -29.78
C GLY A 176 8.55 5.83 -29.63
N MET A 177 7.64 6.63 -29.06
CA MET A 177 7.93 8.04 -28.81
C MET A 177 9.07 8.21 -27.79
N ALA A 178 9.93 9.18 -28.06
CA ALA A 178 11.06 9.49 -27.20
C ALA A 178 10.59 10.07 -25.84
N VAL A 179 11.30 9.70 -24.77
CA VAL A 179 11.09 10.24 -23.41
C VAL A 179 12.45 10.65 -22.84
N ASN A 180 12.51 11.82 -22.22
CA ASN A 180 13.72 12.32 -21.57
C ASN A 180 13.52 12.37 -20.05
N PHE A 181 13.92 11.31 -19.34
CA PHE A 181 13.88 11.26 -17.88
C PHE A 181 14.98 12.08 -17.20
N GLU A 182 15.96 12.59 -17.95
CA GLU A 182 17.02 13.46 -17.41
C GLU A 182 16.55 14.92 -17.33
N ALA A 183 15.67 15.35 -18.25
CA ALA A 183 15.02 16.65 -18.25
C ALA A 183 13.83 16.75 -17.28
N ARG A 184 13.29 17.96 -17.07
CA ARG A 184 12.02 18.14 -16.35
C ARG A 184 10.83 17.66 -17.19
N VAL A 185 9.72 17.42 -16.51
CA VAL A 185 8.48 16.92 -17.13
C VAL A 185 7.92 17.88 -18.19
N ASP A 186 8.12 19.19 -18.02
CA ASP A 186 7.62 20.23 -18.92
C ASP A 186 8.69 20.74 -19.90
N GLU A 187 9.78 19.98 -20.11
CA GLU A 187 10.92 20.35 -20.95
C GLU A 187 11.22 19.29 -22.02
N SER A 188 11.98 19.67 -23.05
CA SER A 188 12.44 18.77 -24.12
C SER A 188 11.27 18.13 -24.87
N VAL A 189 11.36 16.83 -25.18
CA VAL A 189 10.35 16.03 -25.91
C VAL A 189 9.17 15.59 -25.03
N ASN A 190 9.24 15.80 -23.72
CA ASN A 190 8.26 15.26 -22.77
C ASN A 190 6.85 15.86 -22.92
N PRO A 191 6.65 17.18 -23.17
CA PRO A 191 5.30 17.75 -23.32
C PRO A 191 4.47 17.08 -24.41
N ASP A 192 5.06 16.81 -25.57
CA ASP A 192 4.38 16.19 -26.72
C ASP A 192 4.01 14.74 -26.42
N LEU A 193 4.91 14.00 -25.77
CA LEU A 193 4.63 12.65 -25.27
C LEU A 193 3.43 12.65 -24.31
N LEU A 194 3.39 13.58 -23.35
CA LEU A 194 2.32 13.62 -22.34
C LEU A 194 0.96 13.94 -22.96
N VAL A 195 0.91 14.83 -23.95
CA VAL A 195 -0.30 15.10 -24.73
C VAL A 195 -0.74 13.82 -25.44
N ARG A 196 0.18 13.13 -26.12
CA ARG A 196 -0.16 11.88 -26.83
C ARG A 196 -0.65 10.78 -25.90
N VAL A 197 -0.03 10.62 -24.73
CA VAL A 197 -0.46 9.66 -23.71
C VAL A 197 -1.87 9.99 -23.23
N ALA A 198 -2.20 11.26 -23.00
CA ALA A 198 -3.54 11.67 -22.61
C ALA A 198 -4.58 11.35 -23.71
N GLU A 199 -4.25 11.59 -24.98
CA GLU A 199 -5.12 11.27 -26.11
C GLU A 199 -5.45 9.78 -26.23
N VAL A 200 -4.43 8.93 -26.21
CA VAL A 200 -4.61 7.48 -26.34
C VAL A 200 -5.33 6.94 -25.10
N SER A 201 -5.06 7.50 -23.92
CA SER A 201 -5.77 7.14 -22.69
C SER A 201 -7.25 7.50 -22.75
N MET A 202 -7.60 8.68 -23.28
CA MET A 202 -9.00 9.07 -23.49
C MET A 202 -9.70 8.13 -24.47
N GLN A 203 -9.04 7.76 -25.57
CA GLN A 203 -9.59 6.80 -26.53
C GLN A 203 -9.85 5.43 -25.88
N GLN A 204 -8.89 4.91 -25.10
CA GLN A 204 -9.05 3.65 -24.40
C GLN A 204 -10.21 3.67 -23.40
N LEU A 205 -10.33 4.76 -22.65
CA LEU A 205 -11.42 4.96 -21.69
C LEU A 205 -12.78 5.03 -22.40
N LYS A 206 -12.89 5.76 -23.52
CA LYS A 206 -14.10 5.84 -24.33
C LYS A 206 -14.50 4.47 -24.90
N ASN A 207 -13.54 3.69 -25.37
CA ASN A 207 -13.76 2.34 -25.91
C ASN A 207 -14.32 1.38 -24.84
N HIS A 208 -14.00 1.60 -23.56
CA HIS A 208 -14.47 0.79 -22.42
C HIS A 208 -15.44 1.57 -21.53
N SER A 209 -16.14 2.54 -22.11
CA SER A 209 -17.06 3.44 -21.39
C SER A 209 -18.14 2.69 -20.62
N VAL A 210 -18.66 1.59 -21.17
CA VAL A 210 -19.69 0.75 -20.53
C VAL A 210 -19.21 0.16 -19.20
N ILE A 211 -17.98 -0.36 -19.17
CA ILE A 211 -17.38 -0.97 -17.96
C ILE A 211 -17.13 0.08 -16.88
N HIS A 212 -16.93 1.32 -17.30
CA HIS A 212 -16.55 2.43 -16.42
C HIS A 212 -17.69 3.42 -16.16
N ALA A 213 -18.90 3.14 -16.63
CA ALA A 213 -20.04 4.05 -16.60
C ALA A 213 -20.35 4.55 -15.19
N THR A 214 -20.28 3.68 -14.18
CA THR A 214 -20.58 4.01 -12.77
C THR A 214 -19.80 5.23 -12.27
N TRP A 215 -18.49 5.27 -12.48
CA TRP A 215 -17.66 6.39 -12.02
C TRP A 215 -17.52 7.47 -13.07
N MET A 216 -17.60 7.14 -14.38
CA MET A 216 -17.56 8.13 -15.44
C MET A 216 -18.80 9.01 -15.50
N ASN A 217 -19.96 8.54 -15.02
CA ASN A 217 -21.20 9.33 -14.95
C ASN A 217 -21.34 10.06 -13.60
N ALA A 218 -20.53 9.74 -12.59
CA ALA A 218 -20.60 10.39 -11.28
C ALA A 218 -20.41 11.91 -11.41
N PRO A 219 -21.20 12.73 -10.68
CA PRO A 219 -21.19 14.19 -10.84
C PRO A 219 -19.85 14.81 -10.46
N ASN A 220 -19.17 14.22 -9.48
CA ASN A 220 -17.92 14.67 -8.88
C ASN A 220 -16.66 14.03 -9.50
N VAL A 221 -16.80 13.38 -10.64
CA VAL A 221 -15.68 12.83 -11.43
C VAL A 221 -15.75 13.39 -12.84
N LYS A 222 -14.80 14.25 -13.19
CA LYS A 222 -14.72 14.90 -14.50
C LYS A 222 -13.55 14.34 -15.30
N LEU A 223 -13.86 13.51 -16.28
CA LEU A 223 -12.84 12.96 -17.16
C LEU A 223 -12.54 13.94 -18.30
N THR A 224 -11.44 14.66 -18.18
CA THR A 224 -10.96 15.66 -19.16
C THR A 224 -9.57 15.30 -19.70
N TYR A 225 -9.16 15.87 -20.82
CA TYR A 225 -7.79 15.71 -21.32
C TYR A 225 -6.77 16.37 -20.38
N SER A 226 -7.13 17.49 -19.74
CA SER A 226 -6.28 18.12 -18.70
C SER A 226 -6.01 17.18 -17.53
N LEU A 227 -7.04 16.49 -17.01
CA LEU A 227 -6.88 15.50 -15.95
C LEU A 227 -5.95 14.37 -16.40
N LEU A 228 -6.16 13.82 -17.60
CA LEU A 228 -5.33 12.74 -18.15
C LEU A 228 -3.87 13.17 -18.37
N ARG A 229 -3.64 14.41 -18.77
CA ARG A 229 -2.28 14.98 -18.91
C ARG A 229 -1.60 15.11 -17.55
N GLU A 230 -2.30 15.56 -16.51
CA GLU A 230 -1.75 15.59 -15.14
C GLU A 230 -1.52 14.19 -14.55
N CYS A 231 -2.38 13.22 -14.88
CA CYS A 231 -2.12 11.81 -14.61
C CYS A 231 -0.85 11.33 -15.33
N ALA A 232 -0.65 11.72 -16.59
CA ALA A 232 0.53 11.34 -17.36
C ALA A 232 1.81 11.95 -16.76
N LYS A 233 1.76 13.19 -16.26
CA LYS A 233 2.87 13.81 -15.50
C LYS A 233 3.17 13.04 -14.22
N THR A 234 2.14 12.57 -13.52
CA THR A 234 2.29 11.73 -12.32
C THR A 234 2.98 10.42 -12.65
N SER A 235 2.55 9.73 -13.71
CA SER A 235 3.19 8.51 -14.20
C SER A 235 4.63 8.77 -14.65
N PHE A 236 4.92 9.87 -15.36
CA PHE A 236 6.27 10.28 -15.73
C PHE A 236 7.19 10.39 -14.51
N ARG A 237 6.73 11.03 -13.41
CA ARG A 237 7.53 11.15 -12.18
C ARG A 237 7.83 9.77 -11.57
N GLY A 238 6.85 8.86 -11.58
CA GLY A 238 7.05 7.47 -11.15
C GLY A 238 8.07 6.73 -12.02
N PHE A 239 7.95 6.81 -13.35
CA PHE A 239 8.89 6.20 -14.27
C PHE A 239 10.28 6.83 -14.22
N ARG A 240 10.38 8.15 -14.01
CA ARG A 240 11.65 8.84 -13.78
C ARG A 240 12.34 8.33 -12.52
N ALA A 241 11.61 8.13 -11.43
CA ALA A 241 12.17 7.52 -10.23
C ALA A 241 12.69 6.10 -10.50
N ALA A 242 11.96 5.31 -11.30
CA ALA A 242 12.41 3.99 -11.73
C ALA A 242 13.66 4.04 -12.63
N TYR A 243 13.70 4.93 -13.63
CA TYR A 243 14.88 5.20 -14.46
C TYR A 243 16.09 5.58 -13.61
N ASN A 244 15.91 6.50 -12.66
CA ASN A 244 16.98 6.91 -11.75
C ASN A 244 17.52 5.74 -10.94
N SER A 245 16.67 4.81 -10.48
CA SER A 245 17.12 3.59 -9.81
C SER A 245 17.83 2.58 -10.73
N GLN A 246 17.66 2.68 -12.05
CA GLN A 246 18.41 1.85 -13.01
C GLN A 246 19.80 2.41 -13.28
N VAL A 247 19.94 3.73 -13.27
CA VAL A 247 21.21 4.43 -13.57
C VAL A 247 22.08 4.58 -12.31
N ASP A 248 21.47 4.80 -11.15
CA ASP A 248 22.14 5.10 -9.89
C ASP A 248 21.93 3.97 -8.87
N GLN A 249 23.01 3.27 -8.54
CA GLN A 249 22.99 2.13 -7.61
C GLN A 249 22.55 2.52 -6.20
N GLU A 250 22.87 3.73 -5.74
CA GLU A 250 22.48 4.18 -4.40
C GLU A 250 20.97 4.40 -4.32
N LYS A 251 20.39 5.01 -5.37
CA LYS A 251 18.92 5.13 -5.48
C LYS A 251 18.26 3.77 -5.61
N ALA A 252 18.88 2.80 -6.29
CA ALA A 252 18.40 1.43 -6.36
C ALA A 252 18.32 0.79 -4.97
N ARG A 253 19.40 0.90 -4.19
CA ARG A 253 19.49 0.39 -2.82
C ARG A 253 18.46 1.04 -1.90
N GLN A 254 18.34 2.37 -1.94
CA GLN A 254 17.37 3.09 -1.13
C GLN A 254 15.92 2.74 -1.50
N ARG A 255 15.62 2.57 -2.80
CA ARG A 255 14.30 2.13 -3.25
C ARG A 255 13.96 0.74 -2.73
N LYS A 256 14.89 -0.23 -2.85
CA LYS A 256 14.69 -1.59 -2.30
C LYS A 256 14.44 -1.57 -0.80
N LYS A 257 15.19 -0.74 -0.05
CA LYS A 257 14.99 -0.55 1.38
C LYS A 257 13.59 0.00 1.69
N ASN A 258 13.14 1.01 0.95
CA ASN A 258 11.81 1.61 1.11
C ASN A 258 10.68 0.63 0.76
N GLU A 259 10.83 -0.14 -0.32
CA GLU A 259 9.88 -1.19 -0.72
C GLU A 259 9.79 -2.29 0.35
N ARG A 260 10.93 -2.72 0.89
CA ARG A 260 10.99 -3.66 2.03
C ARG A 260 10.25 -3.10 3.24
N ALA A 261 10.56 -1.88 3.66
CA ALA A 261 9.91 -1.24 4.80
C ALA A 261 8.39 -1.12 4.61
N SER A 262 7.94 -0.75 3.40
CA SER A 262 6.52 -0.65 3.06
C SER A 262 5.83 -2.01 3.11
N ARG A 263 6.45 -3.07 2.57
CA ARG A 263 5.92 -4.44 2.64
C ARG A 263 5.77 -4.90 4.09
N TRP A 264 6.77 -4.67 4.93
CA TRP A 264 6.71 -5.02 6.35
C TRP A 264 5.63 -4.23 7.09
N GLN A 265 5.50 -2.92 6.85
CA GLN A 265 4.43 -2.13 7.46
C GLN A 265 3.05 -2.63 7.05
N ASN A 266 2.82 -2.92 5.76
CA ASN A 266 1.53 -3.42 5.29
C ASN A 266 1.18 -4.78 5.93
N ARG A 267 2.18 -5.66 6.11
CA ARG A 267 2.00 -6.94 6.82
C ARG A 267 1.68 -6.73 8.29
N ARG A 268 2.37 -5.81 8.96
CA ARG A 268 2.10 -5.43 10.36
C ARG A 268 0.70 -4.87 10.53
N ASN A 269 0.25 -4.00 9.63
CA ASN A 269 -1.12 -3.48 9.62
C ASN A 269 -2.14 -4.61 9.45
N LYS A 270 -2.02 -5.42 8.39
CA LYS A 270 -2.93 -6.56 8.14
C LYS A 270 -2.96 -7.53 9.32
N LYS A 271 -1.81 -7.81 9.93
CA LYS A 271 -1.72 -8.67 11.12
C LYS A 271 -2.46 -8.03 12.30
N SER A 272 -2.21 -6.75 12.57
CA SER A 272 -2.91 -5.99 13.63
C SER A 272 -4.42 -6.03 13.42
N ASP A 273 -4.90 -5.75 12.21
CA ASP A 273 -6.34 -5.74 11.89
C ASP A 273 -6.97 -7.12 12.13
N ASN A 274 -6.31 -8.18 11.68
CA ASN A 274 -6.75 -9.57 11.90
C ASN A 274 -6.79 -9.97 13.38
N LEU A 275 -5.81 -9.53 14.19
CA LEU A 275 -5.80 -9.82 15.63
C LEU A 275 -6.87 -8.98 16.35
N TYR A 276 -7.05 -7.72 15.94
CA TYR A 276 -8.02 -6.81 16.54
C TYR A 276 -9.46 -7.29 16.29
N SER A 277 -9.75 -7.86 15.12
CA SER A 277 -11.08 -8.38 14.79
C SER A 277 -11.55 -9.52 15.70
N VAL A 278 -10.63 -10.20 16.39
CA VAL A 278 -10.94 -11.29 17.35
C VAL A 278 -10.74 -10.91 18.81
N ALA A 279 -10.39 -9.65 19.10
CA ALA A 279 -10.31 -9.16 20.48
C ALA A 279 -11.60 -9.39 21.30
N PRO A 280 -12.82 -9.20 20.75
CA PRO A 280 -14.05 -9.51 21.49
C PRO A 280 -14.14 -10.98 21.93
N ARG A 281 -13.68 -11.91 21.08
CA ARG A 281 -13.69 -13.34 21.42
C ARG A 281 -12.65 -13.68 22.48
N TYR A 282 -11.50 -13.02 22.48
CA TYR A 282 -10.51 -13.17 23.55
C TYR A 282 -11.06 -12.67 24.88
N LEU A 283 -11.75 -11.53 24.89
CA LEU A 283 -12.42 -10.98 26.06
C LEU A 283 -13.47 -11.96 26.63
N GLU A 284 -14.26 -12.61 25.77
CA GLU A 284 -15.21 -13.65 26.21
C GLU A 284 -14.52 -14.86 26.87
N LEU A 285 -13.33 -15.25 26.38
CA LEU A 285 -12.62 -16.43 26.88
C LEU A 285 -11.85 -16.17 28.17
N HIS A 286 -11.25 -14.98 28.31
CA HIS A 286 -10.32 -14.66 29.40
C HIS A 286 -10.83 -13.58 30.35
N GLY A 287 -11.94 -12.92 30.03
CA GLY A 287 -12.48 -11.80 30.84
C GLY A 287 -11.66 -10.51 30.76
N VAL A 288 -10.65 -10.44 29.88
CA VAL A 288 -9.74 -9.28 29.73
C VAL A 288 -9.67 -8.84 28.27
N ASP A 289 -9.69 -7.53 28.02
CA ASP A 289 -9.70 -6.98 26.66
C ASP A 289 -8.26 -6.75 26.14
N PRO A 290 -7.81 -7.49 25.10
CA PRO A 290 -6.48 -7.32 24.55
C PRO A 290 -6.39 -6.18 23.53
N GLY A 291 -7.48 -5.45 23.24
CA GLY A 291 -7.53 -4.45 22.17
C GLY A 291 -6.42 -3.40 22.25
N HIS A 292 -6.09 -2.94 23.46
CA HIS A 292 -5.00 -1.98 23.68
C HIS A 292 -3.59 -2.54 23.37
N LEU A 293 -3.44 -3.87 23.31
CA LEU A 293 -2.19 -4.57 23.04
C LEU A 293 -1.96 -4.83 21.54
N VAL A 294 -2.96 -4.53 20.70
CA VAL A 294 -2.96 -4.86 19.27
C VAL A 294 -2.78 -3.58 18.46
N THR A 295 -1.53 -3.27 18.13
CA THR A 295 -1.19 -2.19 17.21
C THR A 295 -0.12 -2.65 16.22
N ALA A 296 -0.10 -2.06 15.02
CA ALA A 296 0.82 -2.45 13.97
C ALA A 296 2.30 -2.30 14.37
N ASP A 297 2.65 -1.29 15.17
CA ASP A 297 4.03 -1.12 15.64
C ASP A 297 4.46 -2.18 16.65
N LEU A 298 3.50 -2.76 17.37
CA LEU A 298 3.72 -3.88 18.27
C LEU A 298 3.56 -5.23 17.57
N MET A 299 3.49 -5.30 16.24
CA MET A 299 3.50 -6.57 15.49
C MET A 299 4.93 -6.98 15.10
N SER A 300 5.17 -8.29 15.02
CA SER A 300 6.45 -8.83 14.52
C SER A 300 6.58 -8.58 13.01
N ASP A 301 7.79 -8.26 12.54
CA ASP A 301 8.06 -8.23 11.10
C ASP A 301 8.03 -9.66 10.50
N GLU A 302 7.59 -9.77 9.24
CA GLU A 302 7.47 -11.04 8.51
C GLU A 302 8.27 -10.95 7.20
N ALA A 303 9.29 -11.80 7.06
CA ALA A 303 10.13 -11.87 5.87
C ALA A 303 9.66 -12.99 4.92
N SER A 304 9.74 -12.74 3.61
CA SER A 304 9.30 -13.69 2.57
C SER A 304 10.46 -14.31 1.80
N GLY A 305 11.68 -14.27 2.35
CA GLY A 305 12.89 -14.76 1.72
C GLY A 305 14.14 -14.32 2.47
N PRO A 306 15.32 -14.79 2.02
CA PRO A 306 16.58 -14.22 2.46
C PRO A 306 16.60 -12.73 2.07
N GLU A 307 17.08 -11.88 2.98
CA GLU A 307 17.20 -10.45 2.67
C GLU A 307 18.37 -10.22 1.72
N ASP A 308 18.21 -9.22 0.87
CA ASP A 308 19.13 -8.81 -0.21
C ASP A 308 19.04 -9.72 -1.44
N ASP A 309 19.50 -9.22 -2.60
CA ASP A 309 19.39 -9.79 -3.95
C ASP A 309 20.08 -11.16 -4.06
N SER A 310 19.55 -12.10 -3.30
CA SER A 310 20.02 -13.44 -3.14
C SER A 310 19.78 -14.17 -4.44
N ASN A 311 20.80 -14.89 -4.92
CA ASN A 311 20.64 -15.77 -6.07
C ASN A 311 19.53 -16.80 -5.82
N GLU A 312 19.03 -17.40 -6.89
CA GLU A 312 17.95 -18.40 -6.80
C GLU A 312 18.31 -19.57 -5.88
N ASP A 313 19.60 -19.92 -5.79
CA ASP A 313 20.09 -20.97 -4.89
C ASP A 313 19.87 -20.62 -3.42
N ALA A 314 20.22 -19.41 -2.98
CA ALA A 314 20.00 -18.97 -1.61
C ALA A 314 18.51 -18.87 -1.27
N VAL A 315 17.66 -18.48 -2.22
CA VAL A 315 16.20 -18.49 -2.05
C VAL A 315 15.68 -19.92 -1.90
N THR A 316 16.19 -20.85 -2.71
CA THR A 316 15.81 -22.27 -2.66
C THR A 316 16.22 -22.90 -1.34
N GLU A 317 17.45 -22.65 -0.90
CA GLU A 317 17.97 -23.15 0.38
C GLU A 317 17.19 -22.58 1.57
N TRP A 318 16.90 -21.27 1.56
CA TRP A 318 16.01 -20.67 2.56
C TRP A 318 14.63 -21.32 2.58
N ARG A 319 14.03 -21.63 1.42
CA ARG A 319 12.75 -22.33 1.34
C ARG A 319 12.81 -23.74 1.92
N ARG A 320 13.91 -24.48 1.69
CA ARG A 320 14.11 -25.81 2.29
C ARG A 320 14.13 -25.71 3.82
N GLN A 321 14.89 -24.75 4.36
CA GLN A 321 14.95 -24.51 5.81
C GLN A 321 13.58 -24.11 6.38
N MET A 322 12.82 -23.28 5.69
CA MET A 322 11.46 -22.91 6.12
C MET A 322 10.51 -24.11 6.07
N ALA A 323 10.58 -24.93 5.03
CA ALA A 323 9.75 -26.12 4.90
C ALA A 323 10.07 -27.16 5.99
N GLU A 324 11.35 -27.40 6.26
CA GLU A 324 11.80 -28.28 7.34
C GLU A 324 11.28 -27.81 8.70
N LYS A 325 11.44 -26.52 9.02
CA LYS A 325 10.94 -25.92 10.27
C LYS A 325 9.41 -25.91 10.37
N ALA A 326 8.71 -25.90 9.24
CA ALA A 326 7.25 -26.06 9.18
C ALA A 326 6.81 -27.54 9.24
N GLY A 327 7.73 -28.51 9.34
CA GLY A 327 7.42 -29.94 9.30
C GLY A 327 6.98 -30.44 7.92
N ILE A 328 7.20 -29.66 6.86
CA ILE A 328 6.89 -30.01 5.47
C ILE A 328 8.09 -30.76 4.89
N THR A 329 8.05 -32.09 4.98
CA THR A 329 9.12 -32.98 4.48
C THR A 329 8.77 -33.61 3.14
N GLY A 330 9.77 -34.15 2.44
CA GLY A 330 9.58 -34.96 1.23
C GLY A 330 9.15 -34.21 -0.04
N LYS A 331 9.17 -32.88 -0.04
CA LYS A 331 8.86 -32.07 -1.24
C LYS A 331 10.12 -31.78 -2.06
N SER A 332 10.01 -31.87 -3.39
CA SER A 332 11.07 -31.44 -4.30
C SER A 332 11.21 -29.92 -4.33
N ASP A 333 12.36 -29.41 -4.78
CA ASP A 333 12.57 -27.96 -4.94
C ASP A 333 11.52 -27.30 -5.85
N SER A 334 11.09 -28.00 -6.90
CA SER A 334 10.04 -27.55 -7.81
C SER A 334 8.65 -27.46 -7.15
N GLN A 335 8.39 -28.30 -6.15
CA GLN A 335 7.17 -28.21 -5.34
C GLN A 335 7.29 -27.11 -4.28
N LEU A 336 8.45 -26.98 -3.63
CA LEU A 336 8.73 -25.92 -2.66
C LEU A 336 8.66 -24.53 -3.31
N ALA A 337 9.05 -24.39 -4.57
CA ALA A 337 8.95 -23.14 -5.32
C ALA A 337 7.51 -22.62 -5.48
N LYS A 338 6.51 -23.52 -5.41
CA LYS A 338 5.08 -23.17 -5.46
C LYS A 338 4.51 -22.80 -4.08
N LEU A 339 5.26 -23.05 -3.01
CA LEU A 339 4.86 -22.69 -1.66
C LEU A 339 5.38 -21.31 -1.31
N SER A 340 4.58 -20.57 -0.56
CA SER A 340 4.98 -19.31 0.06
C SER A 340 5.15 -19.53 1.55
N PHE A 341 6.21 -18.94 2.10
CA PHE A 341 6.51 -18.96 3.53
C PHE A 341 6.71 -17.53 4.01
N PHE A 342 6.28 -17.24 5.23
CA PHE A 342 6.66 -16.05 5.97
C PHE A 342 7.43 -16.45 7.23
N GLU A 343 8.71 -16.09 7.26
CA GLU A 343 9.54 -16.17 8.44
C GLU A 343 9.15 -15.06 9.41
N VAL A 344 8.70 -15.43 10.60
CA VAL A 344 8.33 -14.49 11.67
C VAL A 344 9.61 -14.09 12.41
N ILE A 345 10.02 -12.83 12.26
CA ILE A 345 11.21 -12.30 12.93
C ILE A 345 10.87 -11.98 14.38
N ARG A 346 11.60 -12.59 15.33
CA ARG A 346 11.37 -12.36 16.77
C ARG A 346 11.84 -10.96 17.18
N PRO A 347 10.97 -10.07 17.67
CA PRO A 347 11.39 -8.80 18.25
C PRO A 347 12.03 -9.07 19.62
N ASN A 348 13.31 -8.69 19.79
CA ASN A 348 14.03 -8.93 21.04
C ASN A 348 13.51 -8.11 22.21
N TRP A 349 12.94 -6.94 21.92
CA TRP A 349 12.36 -6.03 22.90
C TRP A 349 11.06 -6.53 23.53
N ARG A 350 10.39 -7.51 22.92
CA ARG A 350 9.06 -7.96 23.36
C ARG A 350 9.18 -9.06 24.40
N SER A 351 8.41 -8.94 25.47
CA SER A 351 8.30 -9.99 26.49
C SER A 351 7.67 -11.27 25.93
N ASN A 352 7.93 -12.40 26.62
CA ASN A 352 7.30 -13.67 26.28
C ASN A 352 5.79 -13.64 26.53
N GLU A 353 5.34 -12.88 27.52
CA GLU A 353 3.92 -12.71 27.87
C GLU A 353 3.14 -12.04 26.74
N LEU A 354 3.59 -10.87 26.27
CA LEU A 354 2.94 -10.20 25.14
C LEU A 354 3.01 -11.06 23.86
N THR A 355 4.10 -11.79 23.67
CA THR A 355 4.23 -12.75 22.56
C THR A 355 3.19 -13.88 22.67
N LYS A 356 2.89 -14.38 23.87
CA LYS A 356 1.87 -15.40 24.11
C LYS A 356 0.48 -14.89 23.76
N ILE A 357 0.13 -13.68 24.19
CA ILE A 357 -1.17 -13.05 23.89
C ILE A 357 -1.36 -12.91 22.36
N HIS A 358 -0.35 -12.40 21.65
CA HIS A 358 -0.42 -12.28 20.18
C HIS A 358 -0.50 -13.63 19.47
N ARG A 359 0.08 -14.71 20.03
CA ARG A 359 -0.04 -16.06 19.49
C ARG A 359 -1.47 -16.58 19.62
N GLU A 360 -2.04 -16.47 20.81
CA GLU A 360 -3.38 -16.92 21.09
C GLU A 360 -4.44 -16.17 20.27
N LEU A 361 -4.32 -14.85 20.14
CA LEU A 361 -5.17 -14.09 19.22
C LEU A 361 -5.07 -14.58 17.77
N ALA A 362 -3.87 -14.95 17.32
CA ALA A 362 -3.69 -15.47 15.97
C ALA A 362 -4.34 -16.86 15.81
N GLU A 363 -4.30 -17.68 16.84
CA GLU A 363 -4.97 -18.98 16.88
C GLU A 363 -6.49 -18.82 16.81
N ILE A 364 -7.07 -17.94 17.64
CA ILE A 364 -8.51 -17.60 17.60
C ILE A 364 -8.91 -17.11 16.20
N HIS A 365 -8.14 -16.19 15.62
CA HIS A 365 -8.37 -15.71 14.26
C HIS A 365 -8.35 -16.87 13.25
N ASN A 366 -7.31 -17.71 13.27
CA ASN A 366 -7.20 -18.82 12.31
C ASN A 366 -8.33 -19.84 12.48
N SER A 367 -8.77 -20.11 13.71
CA SER A 367 -9.91 -20.99 14.01
C SER A 367 -11.25 -20.41 13.55
N SER A 368 -11.37 -19.09 13.42
CA SER A 368 -12.58 -18.43 12.91
C SER A 368 -12.71 -18.45 11.39
N LEU A 369 -11.62 -18.71 10.67
CA LEU A 369 -11.61 -18.69 9.21
C LEU A 369 -12.24 -19.94 8.62
N HIS A 370 -12.97 -19.76 7.51
CA HIS A 370 -13.44 -20.88 6.71
C HIS A 370 -12.26 -21.75 6.21
N PRO A 371 -12.37 -23.09 6.17
CA PRO A 371 -11.27 -23.96 5.75
C PRO A 371 -10.66 -23.63 4.38
N LYS A 372 -11.47 -23.11 3.45
CA LYS A 372 -10.98 -22.62 2.14
C LYS A 372 -10.01 -21.45 2.30
N SER A 373 -10.33 -20.48 3.16
CA SER A 373 -9.48 -19.32 3.44
C SER A 373 -8.21 -19.73 4.15
N LEU A 374 -8.30 -20.67 5.10
CA LEU A 374 -7.13 -21.19 5.81
C LEU A 374 -6.12 -21.85 4.85
N ARG A 375 -6.59 -22.62 3.86
CA ARG A 375 -5.73 -23.24 2.83
C ARG A 375 -5.04 -22.22 1.91
N MET A 376 -5.60 -21.02 1.77
CA MET A 376 -5.01 -19.93 1.00
C MET A 376 -4.02 -19.09 1.82
N MET A 377 -3.91 -19.33 3.13
CA MET A 377 -2.98 -18.60 3.96
C MET A 377 -1.55 -19.06 3.70
N VAL A 378 -0.65 -18.09 3.75
CA VAL A 378 0.79 -18.32 3.71
C VAL A 378 1.24 -18.92 5.05
N GLU A 379 2.03 -19.99 4.97
CA GLU A 379 2.60 -20.67 6.13
C GLU A 379 3.54 -19.74 6.89
N ARG A 380 3.36 -19.62 8.21
CA ARG A 380 4.13 -18.70 9.05
C ARG A 380 5.10 -19.48 9.92
N VAL A 381 6.36 -19.50 9.50
CA VAL A 381 7.42 -20.24 10.17
C VAL A 381 8.00 -19.41 11.29
N ARG A 382 8.02 -19.98 12.50
CA ARG A 382 8.55 -19.36 13.72
C ARG A 382 9.84 -20.07 14.13
N ASP A 383 10.50 -19.52 15.15
CA ASP A 383 11.66 -20.14 15.81
C ASP A 383 12.82 -20.43 14.83
N THR A 384 12.97 -19.56 13.84
CA THR A 384 14.02 -19.70 12.83
C THR A 384 15.40 -19.30 13.35
N GLY A 385 15.48 -18.69 14.53
CA GLY A 385 16.67 -18.06 15.11
C GLY A 385 16.82 -16.59 14.73
N ARG A 386 16.08 -16.12 13.71
CA ARG A 386 16.12 -14.73 13.26
C ARG A 386 15.41 -13.81 14.25
N SER A 387 16.10 -12.77 14.69
CA SER A 387 15.57 -11.78 15.62
C SER A 387 15.91 -10.34 15.19
N SER A 388 15.27 -9.36 15.83
CA SER A 388 15.48 -7.94 15.54
C SER A 388 15.45 -7.10 16.81
N ASP A 389 16.41 -6.18 16.91
CA ASP A 389 16.47 -5.11 17.94
C ASP A 389 15.79 -3.81 17.48
N LYS A 390 15.03 -3.85 16.38
CA LYS A 390 14.32 -2.68 15.88
C LYS A 390 13.27 -2.22 16.90
N ILE A 391 13.48 -1.00 17.41
CA ILE A 391 12.61 -0.34 18.38
C ILE A 391 11.31 0.09 17.68
N PRO A 392 10.12 -0.25 18.22
CA PRO A 392 8.85 0.25 17.71
C PRO A 392 8.73 1.78 17.85
N GLY A 393 7.89 2.40 17.03
CA GLY A 393 7.64 3.85 17.10
C GLY A 393 6.87 4.30 18.34
N TYR A 394 6.21 3.36 19.03
CA TYR A 394 5.45 3.57 20.25
C TYR A 394 6.00 2.66 21.37
N ALA A 395 6.08 3.20 22.59
CA ALA A 395 6.56 2.45 23.75
C ALA A 395 5.48 1.45 24.21
N PRO A 396 5.78 0.14 24.31
CA PRO A 396 4.83 -0.83 24.82
C PRO A 396 4.54 -0.59 26.33
N PHE A 397 3.47 -1.22 26.82
CA PHE A 397 3.23 -1.35 28.27
C PHE A 397 4.38 -2.10 28.95
N ASN A 398 4.59 -1.85 30.24
CA ASN A 398 5.75 -2.34 30.98
C ASN A 398 5.87 -3.88 30.93
N PHE A 399 4.79 -4.63 31.14
CA PHE A 399 4.80 -6.10 31.03
C PHE A 399 5.13 -6.61 29.62
N GLY A 400 4.91 -5.78 28.60
CA GLY A 400 5.21 -6.07 27.21
C GLY A 400 6.70 -5.94 26.86
N VAL A 401 7.51 -5.39 27.76
CA VAL A 401 8.95 -5.16 27.57
C VAL A 401 9.76 -6.34 28.07
N ASN A 402 10.72 -6.79 27.25
CA ASN A 402 11.80 -7.65 27.70
C ASN A 402 12.83 -6.81 28.48
N ILE A 403 12.83 -6.96 29.80
CA ILE A 403 13.69 -6.19 30.71
C ILE A 403 15.18 -6.41 30.40
N GLU A 404 15.61 -7.64 30.13
CA GLU A 404 17.02 -7.92 29.82
C GLU A 404 17.50 -7.24 28.53
N TRP A 405 16.60 -7.13 27.55
CA TRP A 405 16.88 -6.38 26.34
C TRP A 405 16.93 -4.88 26.63
N TYR A 406 15.96 -4.35 27.38
CA TYR A 406 15.88 -2.93 27.71
C TYR A 406 17.12 -2.46 28.47
N GLU A 407 17.53 -3.19 29.51
CA GLU A 407 18.71 -2.89 30.33
C GLU A 407 20.00 -2.81 29.50
N ARG A 408 20.12 -3.66 28.47
CA ARG A 408 21.26 -3.65 27.54
C ARG A 408 21.23 -2.46 26.59
N MET A 409 20.05 -2.04 26.16
CA MET A 409 19.88 -1.05 25.09
C MET A 409 19.68 0.38 25.61
N LYS A 410 19.26 0.57 26.87
CA LYS A 410 18.92 1.88 27.43
C LYS A 410 20.07 2.88 27.39
N GLU A 411 21.32 2.43 27.48
CA GLU A 411 22.49 3.31 27.39
C GLU A 411 22.77 3.73 25.94
N THR A 412 22.76 2.76 25.01
CA THR A 412 23.09 2.97 23.60
C THR A 412 22.02 3.76 22.86
N ASP A 413 20.74 3.46 23.11
CA ASP A 413 19.58 4.00 22.39
C ASP A 413 18.65 4.83 23.29
N SER A 414 19.20 5.43 24.35
CA SER A 414 18.47 6.28 25.33
C SER A 414 17.50 7.28 24.67
N ARG A 415 17.91 7.91 23.55
CA ARG A 415 17.10 8.86 22.79
C ARG A 415 15.78 8.30 22.26
N PHE A 416 15.69 7.00 22.02
CA PHE A 416 14.50 6.32 21.49
C PHE A 416 13.68 5.61 22.57
N LEU A 417 14.26 5.44 23.77
CA LEU A 417 13.68 4.68 24.88
C LEU A 417 13.09 5.59 25.98
N GLY A 418 12.96 6.89 25.73
CA GLY A 418 12.58 7.88 26.74
C GLY A 418 11.27 7.59 27.47
N ASP A 419 10.28 7.00 26.80
CA ASP A 419 8.95 6.71 27.37
C ASP A 419 8.79 5.24 27.82
N TRP A 420 9.79 4.40 27.55
CA TRP A 420 9.76 3.00 27.94
C TRP A 420 9.81 2.87 29.46
N MET A 421 9.15 1.83 29.99
CA MET A 421 8.99 1.59 31.43
C MET A 421 8.13 2.63 32.18
N LYS A 422 7.51 3.58 31.48
CA LYS A 422 6.60 4.59 32.07
C LYS A 422 5.12 4.32 31.82
N HIS A 423 4.79 3.24 31.11
CA HIS A 423 3.42 2.91 30.72
C HIS A 423 2.88 1.79 31.61
N PRO A 424 2.03 2.12 32.61
CA PRO A 424 1.52 1.12 33.54
C PRO A 424 0.72 0.05 32.80
N ASP A 425 0.73 -1.17 33.34
CA ASP A 425 0.07 -2.30 32.70
C ASP A 425 -1.45 -2.09 32.60
N PRO A 426 -2.10 -2.52 31.52
CA PRO A 426 -3.55 -2.45 31.43
C PRO A 426 -4.22 -3.45 32.39
N PRO A 427 -5.48 -3.21 32.80
CA PRO A 427 -6.22 -4.13 33.67
C PRO A 427 -6.24 -5.56 33.11
N GLY A 428 -5.94 -6.55 33.96
CA GLY A 428 -5.94 -7.96 33.55
C GLY A 428 -4.65 -8.45 32.89
N PHE A 429 -3.62 -7.62 32.80
CA PHE A 429 -2.31 -7.99 32.24
C PHE A 429 -1.16 -7.57 33.15
N GLY A 430 -0.02 -8.25 33.04
CA GLY A 430 1.19 -7.93 33.79
C GLY A 430 0.96 -7.90 35.31
N GLU A 431 1.43 -6.84 35.95
CA GLU A 431 1.26 -6.62 37.40
C GLU A 431 -0.21 -6.40 37.81
N ASN A 432 -1.09 -6.06 36.85
CA ASN A 432 -2.51 -5.83 37.08
C ASN A 432 -3.38 -7.07 36.83
N THR A 433 -2.78 -8.27 36.82
CA THR A 433 -3.53 -9.52 36.92
C THR A 433 -4.03 -9.67 38.37
N THR A 434 -5.34 -9.68 38.58
CA THR A 434 -5.89 -10.02 39.90
C THR A 434 -5.41 -11.42 40.27
N PRO A 435 -4.78 -11.63 41.43
CA PRO A 435 -4.37 -12.97 41.84
C PRO A 435 -5.62 -13.85 41.85
N THR A 436 -5.61 -14.88 41.01
CA THR A 436 -6.63 -15.92 41.06
C THR A 436 -6.58 -16.48 42.47
N ASP A 437 -7.65 -16.26 43.23
CA ASP A 437 -7.80 -16.78 44.57
C ASP A 437 -7.99 -18.31 44.42
N ASP A 438 -6.88 -19.05 44.23
CA ASP A 438 -6.80 -20.50 44.31
C ASP A 438 -6.93 -20.92 45.79
N GLY A 439 -8.02 -20.48 46.40
CA GLY A 439 -8.46 -20.76 47.76
C GLY A 439 -9.61 -21.76 47.76
N THR A 440 -9.39 -22.95 47.20
CA THR A 440 -10.21 -24.13 47.53
C THR A 440 -9.31 -25.25 48.03
N GLY A 441 -8.57 -24.94 49.10
CA GLY A 441 -8.06 -25.97 49.99
C GLY A 441 -9.25 -26.58 50.72
N ASP A 442 -9.72 -27.73 50.22
CA ASP A 442 -10.73 -28.57 50.85
C ASP A 442 -10.12 -29.18 52.13
N PRO A 443 -10.48 -28.73 53.35
CA PRO A 443 -9.97 -29.27 54.58
C PRO A 443 -11.03 -30.23 55.14
N SER A 444 -11.20 -31.39 54.53
CA SER A 444 -12.11 -32.42 55.03
C SER A 444 -11.69 -33.83 54.61
N ALA A 445 -10.63 -34.33 55.25
CA ALA A 445 -10.42 -35.76 55.44
C ALA A 445 -9.58 -35.97 56.71
N THR A 446 -10.25 -35.98 57.86
CA THR A 446 -9.80 -36.66 59.09
C THR A 446 -10.58 -37.95 59.24
#